data_AF-A0A3M7CMU2-F1
#
_entry.id   AF-A0A3M7CMU2-F1
#
_cell.length_a   1.000
_cell.length_b   1.000
_cell.length_c   1.000
_cell.angle_alpha   90.00
_cell.angle_beta   90.00
_cell.angle_gamma   90.00
#
_symmetry.space_group_name_H-M   'P 1'
#
loop_
_entity.id
_entity.type
_entity.pdbx_description
1 polymer ?
#
loop_
_entity_poly.entity_id
_entity_poly.type
_entity_poly.pdbx_seq_one_letter_code
_entity_poly.pdbx_strand_id
1 'polypeptide(L)'
;MPRRAFSSTSISQEAATRGQKGKVDVSELLAKPTWSVASLLPSKSEASSVPEISSNQLHHLLRLSALPPPKSPEEEQKMLSTLSAQLHFVKDIQAVDTTGVEPLRSLRDETANGEAQAELGAEALKAALEKESVRGKYHKRIRRNRDVAEKKTRDWDPLATAQKKVGRFFVVEGEKSE
;
A
#
# COMPACT_ATOMS: atom_id res chain seq x y z
N MET A 1 2.57 -30.03 21.68
CA MET A 1 2.73 -28.82 20.84
C MET A 1 1.92 -27.70 21.49
N PRO A 2 2.53 -26.77 22.24
CA PRO A 2 1.78 -25.76 22.99
C PRO A 2 1.31 -24.63 22.06
N ARG A 3 -0.01 -24.48 21.95
CA ARG A 3 -0.69 -23.40 21.22
C ARG A 3 -0.53 -22.08 22.00
N ARG A 4 0.00 -21.03 21.37
CA ARG A 4 0.00 -19.66 21.92
C ARG A 4 -1.37 -19.05 21.67
N ALA A 5 -2.19 -18.96 22.71
CA ALA A 5 -3.47 -18.25 22.67
C ALA A 5 -3.22 -16.74 22.80
N PHE A 6 -3.60 -15.98 21.78
CA PHE A 6 -3.73 -14.53 21.89
C PHE A 6 -5.04 -14.23 22.62
N SER A 7 -4.94 -13.91 23.92
CA SER A 7 -6.06 -13.37 24.70
C SER A 7 -6.14 -11.87 24.42
N SER A 8 -6.90 -11.48 23.39
CA SER A 8 -7.41 -10.12 23.31
C SER A 8 -8.75 -10.06 24.05
N THR A 9 -8.94 -8.99 24.83
CA THR A 9 -10.23 -8.61 25.43
C THR A 9 -10.57 -9.23 26.80
N SER A 10 -9.76 -8.89 27.80
CA SER A 10 -10.23 -8.74 29.20
C SER A 10 -9.64 -7.49 29.88
N ILE A 11 -9.15 -6.51 29.11
CA ILE A 11 -8.54 -5.29 29.67
C ILE A 11 -9.61 -4.26 30.10
N SER A 12 -10.80 -4.29 29.49
CA SER A 12 -11.82 -3.25 29.73
C SER A 12 -12.69 -3.48 30.96
N GLN A 13 -12.76 -4.69 31.52
CA GLN A 13 -13.60 -4.97 32.71
C GLN A 13 -12.84 -4.85 34.04
N GLU A 14 -11.50 -4.89 34.04
CA GLU A 14 -10.70 -4.83 35.27
C GLU A 14 -10.27 -3.40 35.66
N ALA A 15 -10.49 -2.41 34.79
CA ALA A 15 -10.15 -1.02 35.05
C ALA A 15 -11.09 -0.31 36.05
N ALA A 16 -12.33 -0.80 36.20
CA ALA A 16 -13.34 -0.13 37.03
C ALA A 16 -13.27 -0.49 38.53
N THR A 17 -12.56 -1.54 38.94
CA THR A 17 -12.49 -2.00 40.34
C THR A 17 -11.12 -1.82 41.00
N ARG A 18 -10.13 -1.24 40.31
CA ARG A 18 -8.77 -1.03 40.85
C ARG A 18 -8.49 0.40 41.32
N GLY A 19 -9.53 1.10 41.79
CA GLY A 19 -9.35 2.30 42.60
C GLY A 19 -9.04 1.88 44.04
N GLN A 20 -7.78 1.98 44.46
CA GLN A 20 -7.22 1.69 45.80
C GLN A 20 -6.55 0.31 45.99
N LYS A 21 -5.32 0.16 45.50
CA LYS A 21 -4.31 -0.71 46.15
C LYS A 21 -2.89 -0.37 45.72
N GLY A 22 -2.11 0.20 46.65
CA GLY A 22 -0.64 0.20 46.67
C GLY A 22 0.06 1.09 45.64
N LYS A 23 1.05 1.86 46.09
CA LYS A 23 2.05 2.50 45.22
C LYS A 23 2.71 1.39 44.39
N VAL A 24 2.38 1.30 43.11
CA VAL A 24 2.96 0.31 42.20
C VAL A 24 4.45 0.61 42.09
N ASP A 25 5.31 -0.31 42.52
CA ASP A 25 6.75 -0.16 42.31
C ASP A 25 7.07 -0.47 40.85
N VAL A 26 7.13 0.60 40.08
CA VAL A 26 7.47 0.57 38.64
C VAL A 26 8.84 -0.09 38.42
N SER A 27 9.76 0.03 39.39
CA SER A 27 11.12 -0.49 39.32
C SER A 27 11.15 -2.02 39.27
N GLU A 28 10.37 -2.68 40.13
CA GLU A 28 10.26 -4.15 40.16
C GLU A 28 9.55 -4.70 38.91
N LEU A 29 8.56 -3.97 38.39
CA LEU A 29 7.87 -4.33 37.15
C LEU A 29 8.78 -4.23 35.92
N LEU A 30 9.59 -3.19 35.82
CA LEU A 30 10.51 -2.99 34.69
C LEU A 30 11.78 -3.84 34.80
N ALA A 31 12.11 -4.39 35.98
CA ALA A 31 13.27 -5.25 36.17
C ALA A 31 13.17 -6.61 35.47
N LYS A 32 11.94 -7.07 35.16
CA LYS A 32 11.68 -8.33 34.43
C LYS A 32 10.93 -8.04 33.13
N PRO A 33 11.60 -7.47 32.10
CA PRO A 33 10.95 -7.24 30.82
C PRO A 33 10.53 -8.60 30.24
N THR A 34 9.22 -8.78 30.04
CA THR A 34 8.64 -10.01 29.47
C THR A 34 8.98 -10.20 28.00
N TRP A 35 9.32 -9.12 27.30
CA TRP A 35 9.82 -9.12 25.94
C TRP A 35 10.57 -7.81 25.65
N SER A 36 11.58 -7.89 24.79
CA SER A 36 12.26 -6.71 24.25
C SER A 36 11.96 -6.64 22.76
N VAL A 37 11.63 -5.46 22.25
CA VAL A 37 11.45 -5.24 20.80
C VAL A 37 12.74 -5.56 20.04
N ALA A 38 13.90 -5.41 20.69
CA ALA A 38 15.19 -5.73 20.09
C ALA A 38 15.36 -7.23 19.76
N SER A 39 14.59 -8.13 20.40
CA SER A 39 14.63 -9.56 20.05
C SER A 39 13.84 -9.90 18.79
N LEU A 40 13.07 -8.94 18.24
CA LEU A 40 12.37 -9.07 16.96
C LEU A 40 13.23 -8.55 15.79
N LEU A 41 14.34 -7.88 16.07
CA LEU A 41 15.26 -7.41 15.04
C LEU A 41 16.25 -8.53 14.69
N PRO A 42 16.62 -8.68 13.42
CA PRO A 42 17.62 -9.67 13.01
C PRO A 42 18.91 -9.43 13.79
N SER A 43 19.45 -10.48 14.39
CA SER A 43 20.75 -10.38 15.03
C SER A 43 21.81 -10.04 13.97
N LYS A 44 22.83 -9.26 14.34
CA LYS A 44 23.92 -8.86 13.42
C LYS A 44 24.64 -10.06 12.79
N SER A 45 24.51 -11.25 13.40
CA SER A 45 25.02 -12.53 12.90
C SER A 45 24.09 -13.19 11.87
N GLU A 46 22.77 -13.12 12.04
CA GLU A 46 21.78 -13.70 11.11
C GLU A 46 21.57 -12.84 9.86
N ALA A 47 21.80 -11.53 9.95
CA ALA A 47 21.82 -10.64 8.79
C ALA A 47 22.89 -11.02 7.74
N SER A 48 23.85 -11.89 8.11
CA SER A 48 24.92 -12.35 7.22
C SER A 48 24.60 -13.67 6.49
N SER A 49 23.55 -14.41 6.90
CA SER A 49 23.21 -15.68 6.26
C SER A 49 22.20 -15.48 5.14
N VAL A 50 22.74 -15.30 3.93
CA VAL A 50 22.07 -15.36 2.61
C VAL A 50 21.41 -14.04 2.16
N PRO A 51 21.84 -13.46 1.02
CA PRO A 51 21.08 -12.40 0.37
C PRO A 51 19.80 -13.01 -0.22
N GLU A 52 18.65 -12.76 0.40
CA GLU A 52 17.35 -13.18 -0.15
C GLU A 52 17.06 -12.56 -1.52
N ILE A 53 17.71 -11.42 -1.80
CA ILE A 53 17.60 -10.69 -3.04
C ILE A 53 18.98 -10.61 -3.70
N SER A 54 19.07 -11.13 -4.92
CA SER A 54 20.26 -10.98 -5.78
C SER A 54 20.39 -9.55 -6.33
N SER A 55 21.61 -9.14 -6.68
CA SER A 55 21.88 -7.88 -7.41
C SER A 55 20.99 -7.71 -8.64
N ASN A 56 20.82 -8.77 -9.44
CA ASN A 56 19.94 -8.77 -10.61
C ASN A 56 18.47 -8.44 -10.26
N GLN A 57 17.98 -8.99 -9.13
CA GLN A 57 16.63 -8.68 -8.64
C GLN A 57 16.53 -7.24 -8.14
N LEU A 58 17.55 -6.71 -7.46
CA LEU A 58 17.59 -5.30 -7.08
C LEU A 58 17.51 -4.41 -8.34
N HIS A 59 18.31 -4.69 -9.36
CA HIS A 59 18.29 -3.92 -10.61
C HIS A 59 16.94 -4.03 -11.33
N HIS A 60 16.32 -5.20 -11.28
CA HIS A 60 14.97 -5.39 -11.81
C HIS A 60 13.92 -4.56 -11.06
N LEU A 61 13.98 -4.51 -9.72
CA LEU A 61 13.09 -3.69 -8.90
C LEU A 61 13.29 -2.19 -9.17
N LEU A 62 14.55 -1.74 -9.28
CA LEU A 62 14.85 -0.35 -9.64
C LEU A 62 14.19 0.02 -10.97
N ARG A 63 14.29 -0.85 -11.98
CA ARG A 63 13.62 -0.65 -13.28
C ARG A 63 12.10 -0.59 -13.17
N LEU A 64 11.47 -1.48 -12.39
CA LEU A 64 10.01 -1.47 -12.18
C LEU A 64 9.54 -0.19 -11.47
N SER A 65 10.36 0.33 -10.55
CA SER A 65 10.11 1.58 -9.83
C SER A 65 10.54 2.84 -10.58
N ALA A 66 11.03 2.70 -11.82
CA ALA A 66 11.59 3.79 -12.62
C ALA A 66 12.72 4.59 -11.90
N LEU A 67 13.51 3.90 -11.08
CA LEU A 67 14.67 4.46 -10.39
C LEU A 67 15.96 4.17 -11.19
N PRO A 68 16.97 5.07 -11.11
CA PRO A 68 18.26 4.85 -11.76
C PRO A 68 19.04 3.69 -11.10
N PRO A 69 19.97 3.06 -11.83
CA PRO A 69 20.85 2.04 -11.26
C PRO A 69 21.80 2.64 -10.20
N PRO A 70 22.34 1.81 -9.29
CA PRO A 70 23.28 2.27 -8.26
C PRO A 70 24.55 2.85 -8.90
N LYS A 71 25.07 3.93 -8.31
CA LYS A 71 26.25 4.63 -8.85
C LYS A 71 27.56 3.94 -8.48
N SER A 72 27.55 3.17 -7.40
CA SER A 72 28.72 2.46 -6.87
C SER A 72 28.32 1.12 -6.26
N PRO A 73 29.26 0.15 -6.17
CA PRO A 73 29.00 -1.14 -5.52
C PRO A 73 28.71 -0.99 -4.02
N GLU A 74 29.25 0.04 -3.37
CA GLU A 74 28.98 0.34 -1.96
C GLU A 74 27.53 0.79 -1.76
N GLU A 75 27.02 1.62 -2.66
CA GLU A 75 25.61 2.05 -2.66
C GLU A 75 24.68 0.85 -2.88
N GLU A 76 25.04 -0.04 -3.80
CA GLU A 76 24.32 -1.27 -4.06
C GLU A 76 24.25 -2.18 -2.82
N GLN A 77 25.37 -2.41 -2.14
CA GLN A 77 25.41 -3.19 -0.89
C GLN A 77 24.56 -2.55 0.22
N LYS A 78 24.55 -1.22 0.30
CA LYS A 78 23.69 -0.49 1.25
C LYS A 78 22.21 -0.67 0.92
N MET A 79 21.84 -0.64 -0.36
CA MET A 79 20.46 -0.91 -0.79
C MET A 79 20.05 -2.35 -0.48
N LEU A 80 20.91 -3.33 -0.76
CA LEU A 80 20.66 -4.74 -0.46
C LEU A 80 20.48 -5.00 1.05
N SER A 81 21.34 -4.42 1.89
CA SER A 81 21.23 -4.55 3.35
C SER A 81 19.98 -3.87 3.91
N THR A 82 19.54 -2.76 3.30
CA THR A 82 18.28 -2.10 3.68
C THR A 82 17.08 -2.96 3.30
N LEU A 83 17.08 -3.52 2.09
CA LEU A 83 16.00 -4.39 1.62
C LEU A 83 15.89 -5.68 2.42
N SER A 84 17.02 -6.30 2.79
CA SER A 84 16.98 -7.52 3.61
C SER A 84 16.39 -7.26 4.99
N ALA A 85 16.73 -6.12 5.63
CA ALA A 85 16.14 -5.71 6.89
C ALA A 85 14.62 -5.46 6.77
N GLN A 86 14.17 -4.84 5.68
CA GLN A 86 12.74 -4.62 5.41
C GLN A 86 11.98 -5.94 5.19
N LEU A 87 12.56 -6.88 4.44
CA LEU A 87 11.93 -8.17 4.18
C LEU A 87 11.81 -9.02 5.44
N HIS A 88 12.82 -8.99 6.32
CA HIS A 88 12.75 -9.69 7.60
C HIS A 88 11.51 -9.25 8.39
N PHE A 89 11.30 -7.94 8.53
CA PHE A 89 10.13 -7.40 9.22
C PHE A 89 8.81 -7.86 8.58
N VAL A 90 8.74 -7.88 7.24
CA VAL A 90 7.54 -8.37 6.54
C VAL A 90 7.32 -9.86 6.79
N LYS A 91 8.38 -10.67 6.86
CA LYS A 91 8.27 -12.11 7.15
C LYS A 91 7.77 -12.39 8.55
N ASP A 92 8.19 -11.59 9.53
CA ASP A 92 7.67 -11.71 10.90
C ASP A 92 6.17 -11.46 10.95
N ILE A 93 5.66 -10.51 10.15
CA ILE A 93 4.22 -10.27 10.00
C ILE A 93 3.54 -11.46 9.32
N GLN A 94 4.14 -12.02 8.27
CA GLN A 94 3.60 -13.17 7.54
C GLN A 94 3.56 -14.45 8.37
N ALA A 95 4.39 -14.57 9.41
CA ALA A 95 4.40 -15.72 10.32
C ALA A 95 3.18 -15.78 11.26
N VAL A 96 2.37 -14.71 11.32
CA VAL A 96 1.15 -14.67 12.14
C VAL A 96 0.05 -15.51 11.48
N ASP A 97 -0.64 -16.32 12.28
CA ASP A 97 -1.79 -17.10 11.83
C ASP A 97 -2.95 -16.19 11.46
N THR A 98 -3.28 -16.14 10.18
CA THR A 98 -4.39 -15.37 9.60
C THR A 98 -5.55 -16.28 9.13
N THR A 99 -5.61 -17.53 9.61
CA THR A 99 -6.69 -18.45 9.23
C THR A 99 -8.07 -17.89 9.55
N GLY A 100 -8.93 -17.80 8.53
CA GLY A 100 -10.30 -17.30 8.67
C GLY A 100 -10.46 -15.78 8.67
N VAL A 101 -9.41 -15.02 8.34
CA VAL A 101 -9.48 -13.55 8.23
C VAL A 101 -9.44 -13.12 6.76
N GLU A 102 -10.41 -12.31 6.33
CA GLU A 102 -10.41 -11.71 5.00
C GLU A 102 -9.51 -10.45 4.93
N PRO A 103 -8.73 -10.25 3.86
CA PRO A 103 -7.90 -9.06 3.73
C PRO A 103 -8.74 -7.79 3.57
N LEU A 104 -8.55 -6.84 4.48
CA LEU A 104 -9.15 -5.51 4.37
C LEU A 104 -8.60 -4.78 3.14
N ARG A 105 -9.47 -4.33 2.22
CA ARG A 105 -9.07 -3.70 0.95
C ARG A 105 -8.99 -2.19 1.05
N SER A 106 -9.86 -1.59 1.86
CA SER A 106 -9.84 -0.15 2.11
C SER A 106 -10.30 0.17 3.53
N LEU A 107 -9.93 1.35 4.05
CA LEU A 107 -10.45 1.85 5.32
C LEU A 107 -11.89 2.37 5.13
N ARG A 108 -12.83 1.46 4.86
CA ARG A 108 -14.26 1.73 4.70
C ARG A 108 -15.06 0.69 5.46
N ASP A 109 -16.34 0.98 5.63
CA ASP A 109 -17.30 0.02 6.13
C ASP A 109 -17.55 -1.05 5.03
N GLU A 110 -16.87 -2.19 5.14
CA GLU A 110 -17.04 -3.36 4.27
C GLU A 110 -18.21 -4.26 4.73
N THR A 111 -19.06 -3.81 5.67
CA THR A 111 -20.32 -4.50 5.96
C THR A 111 -21.30 -4.36 4.80
N ALA A 112 -22.26 -5.28 4.68
CA ALA A 112 -23.31 -5.21 3.66
C ALA A 112 -24.06 -3.85 3.63
N ASN A 113 -24.17 -3.18 4.78
CA ASN A 113 -24.76 -1.85 4.86
C ASN A 113 -23.85 -0.77 4.28
N GLY A 114 -22.54 -0.82 4.56
CA GLY A 114 -21.55 0.09 4.00
C GLY A 114 -21.38 -0.09 2.50
N GLU A 115 -21.43 -1.34 2.02
CA GLU A 115 -21.47 -1.66 0.60
C GLU A 115 -22.72 -1.07 -0.08
N ALA A 116 -23.92 -1.33 0.46
CA ALA A 116 -25.17 -0.81 -0.10
C ALA A 116 -25.22 0.73 -0.15
N GLN A 117 -24.57 1.42 0.80
CA GLN A 117 -24.46 2.88 0.79
C GLN A 117 -23.44 3.39 -0.22
N ALA A 118 -22.33 2.66 -0.42
CA ALA A 118 -21.28 3.03 -1.37
C ALA A 118 -21.63 2.65 -2.82
N GLU A 119 -22.55 1.69 -3.01
CA GLU A 119 -23.02 1.26 -4.30
C GLU A 119 -23.77 2.40 -5.03
N LEU A 120 -23.21 2.81 -6.17
CA LEU A 120 -23.93 3.67 -7.11
C LEU A 120 -24.95 2.80 -7.87
N GLY A 121 -26.19 2.81 -7.40
CA GLY A 121 -27.27 2.05 -8.01
C GLY A 121 -27.54 2.44 -9.48
N ALA A 122 -28.18 1.53 -10.22
CA ALA A 122 -28.57 1.75 -11.62
C ALA A 122 -29.45 3.00 -11.81
N GLU A 123 -30.25 3.36 -10.79
CA GLU A 123 -31.07 4.57 -10.79
C GLU A 123 -30.21 5.85 -10.82
N ALA A 124 -29.12 5.89 -10.03
CA ALA A 124 -28.17 7.00 -10.03
C ALA A 124 -27.43 7.11 -11.37
N LEU A 125 -27.18 5.98 -12.03
CA LEU A 125 -26.53 5.93 -13.34
C LEU A 125 -27.49 6.18 -14.52
N LYS A 126 -28.81 6.10 -14.30
CA LYS A 126 -29.83 6.17 -15.35
C LYS A 126 -29.69 7.42 -16.21
N ALA A 127 -29.56 8.58 -15.59
CA ALA A 127 -29.39 9.86 -16.31
C ALA A 127 -28.10 9.92 -17.16
N ALA A 128 -27.05 9.20 -16.76
CA ALA A 128 -25.81 9.11 -17.55
C ALA A 128 -25.94 8.09 -18.70
N LEU A 129 -26.63 6.97 -18.46
CA LEU A 129 -26.88 5.91 -19.44
C LEU A 129 -27.88 6.35 -20.53
N GLU A 130 -28.88 7.17 -20.19
CA GLU A 130 -29.83 7.74 -21.16
C GLU A 130 -29.16 8.67 -22.19
N LYS A 131 -28.00 9.24 -21.84
CA LYS A 131 -27.19 10.04 -22.76
C LYS A 131 -26.35 9.18 -23.72
N GLU A 132 -26.42 7.86 -23.62
CA GLU A 132 -25.66 6.95 -24.49
C GLU A 132 -26.45 6.62 -25.75
N SER A 133 -25.77 6.66 -26.88
CA SER A 133 -26.33 6.36 -28.20
C SER A 133 -25.60 5.17 -28.81
N VAL A 134 -26.35 4.21 -29.36
CA VAL A 134 -25.78 3.09 -30.09
C VAL A 134 -25.54 3.51 -31.54
N ARG A 135 -24.28 3.46 -31.99
CA ARG A 135 -23.92 3.76 -33.38
C ARG A 135 -23.51 2.49 -34.13
N GLY A 136 -23.87 2.42 -35.41
CA GLY A 136 -23.51 1.34 -36.32
C GLY A 136 -24.64 0.34 -36.54
N LYS A 137 -24.81 -0.10 -37.79
CA LYS A 137 -25.88 -1.02 -38.22
C LYS A 137 -25.52 -2.49 -37.95
N TYR A 138 -24.29 -2.90 -38.29
CA TYR A 138 -23.79 -4.27 -38.15
C TYR A 138 -22.88 -4.46 -36.92
N HIS A 139 -22.07 -3.45 -36.58
CA HIS A 139 -21.20 -3.46 -35.39
C HIS A 139 -21.63 -2.35 -34.43
N LYS A 140 -22.59 -2.64 -33.57
CA LYS A 140 -23.15 -1.70 -32.60
C LYS A 140 -22.09 -1.32 -31.57
N ARG A 141 -21.78 -0.02 -31.46
CA ARG A 141 -20.90 0.54 -30.44
C ARG A 141 -21.64 1.59 -29.62
N ILE A 142 -21.61 1.46 -28.31
CA ILE A 142 -22.19 2.43 -27.37
C ILE A 142 -21.28 3.66 -27.31
N ARG A 143 -21.86 4.84 -27.50
CA ARG A 143 -21.15 6.13 -27.44
C ARG A 143 -21.96 7.10 -26.58
N ARG A 144 -21.37 7.60 -25.49
CA ARG A 144 -21.97 8.66 -24.68
C ARG A 144 -21.98 9.98 -25.45
N ASN A 145 -23.16 10.60 -25.55
CA ASN A 145 -23.33 11.91 -26.14
C ASN A 145 -22.89 12.95 -25.12
N ARG A 146 -21.69 13.51 -25.30
CA ARG A 146 -21.21 14.61 -24.45
C ARG A 146 -21.97 15.87 -24.86
N ASP A 147 -22.88 16.31 -24.01
CA ASP A 147 -23.54 17.60 -24.20
C ASP A 147 -22.50 18.71 -24.38
N VAL A 148 -22.84 19.72 -25.19
CA VAL A 148 -22.01 20.90 -25.51
C VAL A 148 -21.54 21.65 -24.25
N ALA A 149 -22.18 21.43 -23.10
CA ALA A 149 -21.80 21.99 -21.80
C ALA A 149 -20.39 21.60 -21.32
N GLU A 150 -19.88 20.41 -21.68
CA GLU A 150 -18.48 20.01 -21.37
C GLU A 150 -17.43 20.80 -22.18
N LYS A 151 -17.82 21.60 -23.18
CA LYS A 151 -16.86 22.45 -23.90
C LYS A 151 -16.34 23.62 -23.06
N LYS A 152 -16.98 23.95 -21.92
CA LYS A 152 -16.47 24.96 -20.97
C LYS A 152 -15.22 24.50 -20.22
N THR A 153 -14.85 23.22 -20.30
CA THR A 153 -13.67 22.63 -19.63
C THR A 153 -12.36 22.83 -20.42
N ARG A 154 -12.27 23.83 -21.30
CA ARG A 154 -11.11 24.03 -22.21
C ARG A 154 -10.27 25.28 -21.93
N ASP A 155 -10.53 26.02 -20.87
CA ASP A 155 -9.67 27.14 -20.45
C ASP A 155 -8.51 26.69 -19.53
N TRP A 156 -8.14 25.41 -19.56
CA TRP A 156 -6.88 24.98 -18.97
C TRP A 156 -5.93 24.53 -20.08
N ASP A 157 -4.72 25.10 -20.08
CA ASP A 157 -3.65 24.65 -20.97
C ASP A 157 -3.04 23.36 -20.39
N PRO A 158 -3.19 22.20 -21.06
CA PRO A 158 -2.62 20.95 -20.58
C PRO A 158 -1.09 20.96 -20.50
N LEU A 159 -0.44 21.92 -21.14
CA LEU A 159 1.00 22.08 -21.18
C LEU A 159 1.51 23.24 -20.30
N ALA A 160 0.65 23.79 -19.44
CA ALA A 160 1.01 24.92 -18.58
C ALA A 160 2.13 24.55 -17.58
N THR A 161 2.09 23.35 -17.01
CA THR A 161 3.05 22.87 -16.01
C THR A 161 4.20 22.05 -16.61
N ALA A 162 4.23 21.87 -17.94
CA ALA A 162 5.23 21.05 -18.61
C ALA A 162 6.58 21.77 -18.68
N GLN A 163 7.66 21.12 -18.22
CA GLN A 163 9.02 21.66 -18.28
C GLN A 163 9.57 21.73 -19.71
N LYS A 164 9.25 20.74 -20.56
CA LYS A 164 9.64 20.67 -21.98
C LYS A 164 8.40 20.44 -22.85
N LYS A 165 8.18 21.33 -23.82
CA LYS A 165 7.09 21.23 -24.80
C LYS A 165 7.53 21.72 -26.17
N VAL A 166 7.04 21.08 -27.22
CA VAL A 166 7.21 21.53 -28.60
C VAL A 166 5.82 21.60 -29.23
N GLY A 167 5.38 22.83 -29.53
CA GLY A 167 4.02 23.08 -30.02
C GLY A 167 2.97 22.57 -29.02
N ARG A 168 2.20 21.56 -29.44
CA ARG A 168 1.11 20.94 -28.66
C ARG A 168 1.46 19.59 -28.05
N PHE A 169 2.75 19.26 -27.97
CA PHE A 169 3.23 17.95 -27.51
C PHE A 169 4.16 18.06 -26.32
N PHE A 170 4.07 17.09 -25.41
CA PHE A 170 5.12 16.83 -24.41
C PHE A 170 6.33 16.26 -25.12
N VAL A 171 7.53 16.70 -24.71
CA VAL A 171 8.79 16.18 -25.24
C VAL A 171 9.48 15.39 -24.15
N VAL A 172 9.79 14.13 -24.47
CA VAL A 172 10.59 13.23 -23.63
C VAL A 172 11.85 12.90 -24.41
N GLU A 173 12.99 12.94 -23.75
CA GLU A 173 14.26 12.51 -24.35
C GLU A 173 14.22 10.99 -24.50
N GLY A 174 14.28 10.51 -25.75
CA GLY A 174 14.51 9.10 -26.03
C GLY A 174 16.01 8.83 -26.05
N GLU A 175 16.43 7.71 -25.48
CA GLU A 175 17.77 7.20 -25.74
C GLU A 175 17.90 6.87 -27.24
N LYS A 176 18.96 7.36 -27.89
CA LYS A 176 19.38 6.81 -29.17
C LYS A 176 19.91 5.41 -28.91
N SER A 177 19.22 4.41 -29.42
CA SER A 177 19.80 3.07 -29.59
C SER A 177 20.91 3.17 -30.64
N GLU A 178 22.17 3.18 -30.20
CA GLU A 178 23.32 2.79 -31.02
C GLU A 178 23.44 1.26 -31.07
#